data_AF-A0A372QPB5-F1
#
_entry.id   AF-A0A372QPB5-F1
#
_cell.length_a   1.000
_cell.length_b   1.000
_cell.length_c   1.000
_cell.angle_alpha   90.00
_cell.angle_beta   90.00
_cell.angle_gamma   90.00
#
_symmetry.space_group_name_H-M   'P 1'
#
loop_
_entity.id
_entity.type
_entity.pdbx_description
1 polymer ?
#
loop_
_entity_poly.entity_id
_entity_poly.type
_entity_poly.pdbx_seq_one_letter_code
_entity_poly.pdbx_strand_id
1 'polypeptide(L)'
;MSEQSELSEFLSSDASALFHPEAKKNKTSGQVIRYRSENYLMGIPTLDKLVVRNDGGSTSTLNEEIANYQGIPFMPVDIGEAKEYFNQIPHYILRLYGYLVNGQKAVIIITGIKLFFDIRVSSNTSIPKFWSKVKSILATEKDNERKTVNMNLIQMECIKVYPIRGYHAEKKPYLRIITPNKDLRFTALDIILNYNSKVDPECKIEIALDDTGTYYRKVAREYRIPLSGWD
;
A
#
# COMPACT_ATOMS: atom_id res chain seq x y z
N MET A 1 67.57 -29.93 -5.75
CA MET A 1 67.52 -28.45 -5.67
C MET A 1 66.47 -28.04 -6.70
N SER A 2 65.18 -27.99 -6.36
CA SER A 2 64.47 -26.92 -5.59
C SER A 2 64.77 -25.55 -6.21
N GLU A 3 63.85 -24.73 -6.70
CA GLU A 3 62.42 -24.57 -6.41
C GLU A 3 61.65 -24.02 -7.63
N GLN A 4 60.41 -24.45 -7.82
CA GLN A 4 59.36 -23.71 -8.50
C GLN A 4 58.06 -23.88 -7.71
N SER A 5 57.25 -22.80 -7.69
CA SER A 5 55.82 -22.73 -7.37
C SER A 5 55.44 -22.32 -5.94
N GLU A 6 55.29 -21.01 -5.72
CA GLU A 6 54.41 -20.47 -4.66
C GLU A 6 53.06 -20.06 -5.29
N LEU A 7 52.09 -20.99 -5.33
CA LEU A 7 50.67 -20.65 -5.51
C LEU A 7 49.71 -21.73 -4.93
N SER A 8 50.08 -22.37 -3.82
CA SER A 8 49.16 -23.29 -3.16
C SER A 8 49.52 -23.54 -1.70
N GLU A 9 49.15 -22.64 -0.79
CA GLU A 9 49.17 -22.95 0.64
C GLU A 9 48.19 -22.10 1.44
N PHE A 10 46.88 -22.28 1.21
CA PHE A 10 45.85 -21.83 2.17
C PHE A 10 44.62 -22.75 2.21
N LEU A 11 44.83 -24.05 1.99
CA LEU A 11 43.82 -25.07 2.31
C LEU A 11 44.49 -26.18 3.12
N SER A 12 44.71 -25.92 4.41
CA SER A 12 44.88 -26.97 5.39
C SER A 12 43.78 -26.85 6.44
N SER A 13 43.24 -28.03 6.77
CA SER A 13 42.03 -28.30 7.52
C SER A 13 42.11 -27.88 8.99
N ASP A 14 40.91 -27.82 9.58
CA ASP A 14 40.62 -27.84 11.02
C ASP A 14 40.39 -26.49 11.70
N ALA A 15 39.18 -25.97 11.49
CA ALA A 15 38.45 -25.24 12.51
C ALA A 15 36.94 -25.46 12.32
N SER A 16 36.46 -26.68 12.53
CA SER A 16 35.03 -26.90 12.77
C SER A 16 34.69 -26.38 14.17
N ALA A 17 34.44 -25.07 14.29
CA ALA A 17 33.80 -24.52 15.47
C ALA A 17 32.33 -24.95 15.47
N LEU A 18 32.08 -26.19 15.89
CA LEU A 18 30.76 -26.70 16.22
C LEU A 18 30.22 -25.86 17.39
N PHE A 19 29.21 -25.03 17.13
CA PHE A 19 28.40 -24.43 18.19
C PHE A 19 27.65 -25.54 18.93
N HIS A 20 28.19 -25.98 20.07
CA HIS A 20 27.48 -26.80 21.05
C HIS A 20 26.99 -25.91 22.18
N PRO A 21 25.69 -25.56 22.24
CA PRO A 21 25.17 -24.90 23.42
C PRO A 21 25.09 -25.95 24.55
N GLU A 22 26.06 -25.94 25.45
CA GLU A 22 25.94 -26.61 26.74
C GLU A 22 24.93 -25.85 27.59
N ALA A 23 23.66 -26.25 27.50
CA ALA A 23 22.64 -25.78 28.42
C ALA A 23 22.89 -26.39 29.81
N LYS A 24 23.66 -25.69 30.66
CA LYS A 24 23.57 -25.89 32.11
C LYS A 24 22.16 -25.50 32.54
N LYS A 25 21.32 -26.51 32.78
CA LYS A 25 19.97 -26.37 33.33
C LYS A 25 20.06 -25.91 34.79
N ASN A 26 20.36 -24.63 35.00
CA ASN A 26 19.99 -23.98 36.25
C ASN A 26 18.45 -23.96 36.28
N LYS A 27 17.88 -24.57 37.32
CA LYS A 27 16.44 -24.49 37.66
C LYS A 27 16.10 -23.05 38.06
N THR A 28 16.15 -22.12 37.12
CA THR A 28 15.45 -20.86 37.25
C THR A 28 14.04 -21.16 36.78
N SER A 29 13.08 -21.13 37.71
CA SER A 29 11.66 -21.27 37.36
C SER A 29 11.31 -20.17 36.35
N GLY A 30 11.24 -20.52 35.07
CA GLY A 30 10.74 -19.59 34.05
C GLY A 30 9.31 -19.23 34.40
N GLN A 31 9.06 -17.97 34.74
CA GLN A 31 7.71 -17.48 34.98
C GLN A 31 7.00 -17.44 33.62
N VAL A 32 5.96 -18.26 33.47
CA VAL A 32 5.06 -18.17 32.31
C VAL A 32 4.30 -16.86 32.45
N ILE A 33 4.71 -15.83 31.70
CA ILE A 33 3.93 -14.61 31.54
C ILE A 33 2.75 -14.95 30.63
N ARG A 34 1.60 -15.25 31.21
CA ARG A 34 0.33 -15.27 30.49
C ARG A 34 -0.11 -13.82 30.33
N TYR A 35 -0.21 -13.34 29.10
CA TYR A 35 -0.96 -12.12 28.80
C TYR A 35 -2.44 -12.39 29.11
N ARG A 36 -2.85 -12.21 30.37
CA ARG A 36 -4.27 -12.05 30.69
C ARG A 36 -4.69 -10.71 30.09
N SER A 37 -5.70 -10.74 29.23
CA SER A 37 -6.29 -9.61 28.51
C SER A 37 -7.03 -8.61 29.43
N GLU A 38 -6.55 -8.41 30.66
CA GLU A 38 -7.26 -7.66 31.70
C GLU A 38 -6.95 -6.16 31.68
N ASN A 39 -6.05 -5.70 30.80
CA ASN A 39 -5.82 -4.27 30.58
C ASN A 39 -6.71 -3.78 29.43
N TYR A 40 -7.96 -3.53 29.78
CA TYR A 40 -9.01 -3.02 28.90
C TYR A 40 -8.59 -1.69 28.25
N LEU A 41 -8.58 -1.65 26.92
CA LEU A 41 -8.54 -0.39 26.18
C LEU A 41 -9.83 0.38 26.53
N MET A 42 -9.68 1.53 27.20
CA MET A 42 -10.78 2.43 27.52
C MET A 42 -11.54 2.78 26.23
N GLY A 43 -12.82 2.39 26.14
CA GLY A 43 -13.68 2.65 24.98
C GLY A 43 -14.02 1.42 24.13
N ILE A 44 -13.36 0.28 24.32
CA ILE A 44 -13.68 -0.97 23.60
C ILE A 44 -14.57 -1.87 24.49
N PRO A 45 -15.72 -2.37 24.01
CA PRO A 45 -16.57 -3.29 24.76
C PRO A 45 -15.81 -4.56 25.18
N THR A 46 -16.08 -5.04 26.39
CA THR A 46 -15.51 -6.31 26.88
C THR A 46 -16.10 -7.51 26.16
N LEU A 47 -15.34 -8.60 26.04
CA LEU A 47 -15.78 -9.85 25.42
C LEU A 47 -17.11 -10.34 26.02
N ASP A 48 -17.26 -10.27 27.35
CA ASP A 48 -18.49 -10.69 28.03
C ASP A 48 -19.71 -9.82 27.66
N LYS A 49 -19.52 -8.50 27.52
CA LYS A 49 -20.59 -7.60 27.05
C LYS A 49 -20.97 -7.86 25.60
N LEU A 50 -20.04 -8.33 24.78
CA LEU A 50 -20.29 -8.70 23.39
C LEU A 50 -21.01 -10.03 23.31
N VAL A 51 -20.61 -11.03 24.11
CA VAL A 51 -21.28 -12.34 24.15
C VAL A 51 -22.75 -12.19 24.56
N VAL A 52 -23.05 -11.36 25.56
CA VAL A 52 -24.41 -11.04 26.06
C VAL A 52 -25.21 -10.10 25.12
N ARG A 53 -24.64 -9.69 23.99
CA ARG A 53 -25.34 -8.88 22.97
C ARG A 53 -25.80 -9.71 21.76
N ASN A 54 -25.21 -10.88 21.53
CA ASN A 54 -25.42 -11.65 20.29
C ASN A 54 -26.39 -12.84 20.42
N ASP A 55 -26.81 -13.12 21.64
CA ASP A 55 -27.85 -14.06 22.07
C ASP A 55 -29.26 -13.73 21.52
N GLY A 56 -29.48 -12.51 21.01
CA GLY A 56 -30.72 -12.06 20.35
C GLY A 56 -30.78 -12.21 18.82
N GLY A 57 -29.78 -12.83 18.19
CA GLY A 57 -29.68 -12.96 16.73
C GLY A 57 -28.79 -11.89 16.12
N SER A 58 -27.50 -12.20 15.98
CA SER A 58 -26.41 -11.28 15.61
C SER A 58 -26.63 -10.39 14.37
N THR A 59 -27.54 -10.74 13.45
CA THR A 59 -27.84 -9.94 12.24
C THR A 59 -28.82 -8.80 12.51
N SER A 60 -29.75 -8.93 13.45
CA SER A 60 -30.73 -7.86 13.76
C SER A 60 -30.03 -6.67 14.43
N THR A 61 -29.12 -6.93 15.36
CA THR A 61 -28.28 -5.92 16.01
C THR A 61 -27.43 -5.14 15.00
N LEU A 62 -26.79 -5.83 14.05
CA LEU A 62 -25.98 -5.17 13.01
C LEU A 62 -26.84 -4.27 12.11
N ASN A 63 -28.03 -4.75 11.71
CA ASN A 63 -28.94 -3.95 10.88
C ASN A 63 -29.45 -2.70 11.61
N GLU A 64 -29.72 -2.82 12.92
CA GLU A 64 -30.11 -1.69 13.76
C GLU A 64 -28.96 -0.68 13.90
N GLU A 65 -27.72 -1.14 14.11
CA GLU A 65 -26.54 -0.26 14.13
C GLU A 65 -26.35 0.51 12.82
N ILE A 66 -26.47 -0.19 11.69
CA ILE A 66 -26.41 0.42 10.35
C ILE A 66 -27.53 1.46 10.18
N ALA A 67 -28.76 1.10 10.55
CA ALA A 67 -29.91 2.00 10.44
C ALA A 67 -29.77 3.26 11.33
N ASN A 68 -29.10 3.12 12.48
CA ASN A 68 -28.87 4.19 13.44
C ASN A 68 -27.53 4.93 13.23
N TYR A 69 -26.79 4.66 12.14
CA TYR A 69 -25.47 5.26 11.86
C TYR A 69 -24.45 5.10 12.99
N GLN A 70 -24.54 4.00 13.74
CA GLN A 70 -23.57 3.68 14.77
C GLN A 70 -22.28 3.15 14.14
N GLY A 71 -21.14 3.50 14.75
CA GLY A 71 -19.85 2.91 14.37
C GLY A 71 -19.86 1.42 14.64
N ILE A 72 -19.49 0.62 13.65
CA ILE A 72 -19.42 -0.84 13.73
C ILE A 72 -17.94 -1.20 13.80
N PRO A 73 -17.41 -1.57 14.98
CA PRO A 73 -15.98 -1.78 15.09
C PRO A 73 -15.57 -3.04 14.34
N PHE A 74 -14.52 -2.92 13.54
CA PHE A 74 -14.08 -3.95 12.61
C PHE A 74 -12.56 -4.08 12.62
N MET A 75 -12.07 -5.31 12.63
CA MET A 75 -10.64 -5.59 12.54
C MET A 75 -10.31 -6.21 11.17
N PRO A 76 -9.69 -5.47 10.24
CA PRO A 76 -9.19 -6.04 8.99
C PRO A 76 -8.05 -7.02 9.26
N VAL A 77 -8.10 -8.18 8.59
CA VAL A 77 -7.06 -9.21 8.62
C VAL A 77 -6.51 -9.54 7.23
N ASP A 78 -7.27 -9.28 6.17
CA ASP A 78 -6.83 -9.48 4.79
C ASP A 78 -7.48 -8.46 3.85
N ILE A 79 -6.85 -8.24 2.70
CA ILE A 79 -7.18 -7.17 1.76
C ILE A 79 -7.18 -7.71 0.32
N GLY A 80 -8.30 -7.55 -0.37
CA GLY A 80 -8.44 -7.89 -1.78
C GLY A 80 -8.67 -6.67 -2.66
N GLU A 81 -7.93 -6.55 -3.76
CA GLU A 81 -8.28 -5.65 -4.86
C GLU A 81 -9.19 -6.37 -5.85
N ALA A 82 -10.27 -5.72 -6.28
CA ALA A 82 -11.14 -6.27 -7.30
C ALA A 82 -11.65 -5.18 -8.27
N LYS A 83 -12.19 -5.65 -9.40
CA LYS A 83 -12.85 -4.84 -10.42
C LYS A 83 -14.32 -5.22 -10.42
N GLU A 84 -15.20 -4.29 -10.08
CA GLU A 84 -16.66 -4.48 -10.14
C GLU A 84 -17.26 -3.62 -11.24
N TYR A 85 -18.31 -4.12 -11.89
CA TYR A 85 -18.96 -3.43 -12.99
C TYR A 85 -20.28 -2.83 -12.51
N PHE A 86 -20.35 -1.51 -12.45
CA PHE A 86 -21.60 -0.77 -12.22
C PHE A 86 -22.03 -0.18 -13.55
N ASN A 87 -23.21 -0.57 -14.05
CA ASN A 87 -23.71 -0.15 -15.36
C ASN A 87 -22.71 -0.39 -16.50
N GLN A 88 -22.03 -1.56 -16.50
CA GLN A 88 -20.97 -1.94 -17.44
C GLN A 88 -19.68 -1.10 -17.36
N ILE A 89 -19.61 -0.12 -16.44
CA ILE A 89 -18.41 0.67 -16.19
C ILE A 89 -17.58 -0.01 -15.10
N PRO A 90 -16.32 -0.37 -15.38
CA PRO A 90 -15.47 -0.99 -14.38
C PRO A 90 -15.01 0.01 -13.33
N HIS A 91 -15.22 -0.34 -12.07
CA HIS A 91 -14.78 0.41 -10.91
C HIS A 91 -13.78 -0.42 -10.12
N TYR A 92 -12.74 0.24 -9.65
CA TYR A 92 -11.83 -0.34 -8.68
C TYR A 92 -12.51 -0.37 -7.31
N ILE A 93 -12.46 -1.52 -6.66
CA ILE A 93 -12.98 -1.71 -5.32
C ILE A 93 -11.92 -2.33 -4.42
N LEU A 94 -12.00 -2.02 -3.13
CA LEU A 94 -11.17 -2.61 -2.10
C LEU A 94 -12.04 -3.44 -1.17
N ARG A 95 -11.70 -4.72 -0.99
CA ARG A 95 -12.38 -5.63 -0.05
C ARG A 95 -11.50 -5.79 1.18
N LEU A 96 -12.01 -5.40 2.34
CA LEU A 96 -11.38 -5.68 3.63
C LEU A 96 -12.07 -6.89 4.24
N TYR A 97 -11.33 -7.96 4.45
CA TYR A 97 -11.81 -9.15 5.15
C TYR A 97 -11.40 -9.05 6.61
N GLY A 98 -12.30 -9.38 7.53
CA GLY A 98 -12.04 -9.18 8.94
C GLY A 98 -13.10 -9.77 9.83
N TYR A 99 -13.02 -9.39 11.10
CA TYR A 99 -13.95 -9.82 12.12
C TYR A 99 -14.58 -8.61 12.79
N LEU A 100 -15.87 -8.73 13.10
CA LEU A 100 -16.56 -7.84 14.01
C LEU A 100 -16.18 -8.17 15.45
N VAL A 101 -16.50 -7.27 16.38
CA VAL A 101 -16.15 -7.44 17.81
C VAL A 101 -16.78 -8.69 18.42
N ASN A 102 -17.91 -9.16 17.88
CA ASN A 102 -18.56 -10.41 18.27
C ASN A 102 -17.93 -11.68 17.67
N GLY A 103 -16.85 -11.57 16.90
CA GLY A 103 -16.17 -12.67 16.24
C GLY A 103 -16.77 -13.10 14.90
N GLN A 104 -17.86 -12.49 14.44
CA GLN A 104 -18.40 -12.77 13.11
C GLN A 104 -17.44 -12.30 12.01
N LYS A 105 -17.33 -13.08 10.94
CA LYS A 105 -16.60 -12.67 9.74
C LYS A 105 -17.41 -11.63 8.99
N ALA A 106 -16.76 -10.55 8.57
CA ALA A 106 -17.34 -9.51 7.75
C ALA A 106 -16.42 -9.17 6.57
N VAL A 107 -17.03 -8.68 5.49
CA VAL A 107 -16.32 -8.14 4.33
C VAL A 107 -16.81 -6.71 4.11
N ILE A 108 -15.91 -5.74 4.23
CA ILE A 108 -16.21 -4.34 3.90
C ILE A 108 -15.77 -4.10 2.46
N ILE A 109 -16.71 -3.64 1.63
CA ILE A 109 -16.44 -3.27 0.23
C ILE A 109 -16.38 -1.75 0.13
N ILE A 110 -15.20 -1.21 -0.16
CA ILE A 110 -14.97 0.21 -0.36
C ILE A 110 -14.99 0.49 -1.86
N THR A 111 -15.93 1.34 -2.27
CA THR A 111 -16.13 1.79 -3.66
C THR A 111 -15.78 3.29 -3.79
N GLY A 112 -15.87 3.85 -5.01
CA GLY A 112 -15.61 5.28 -5.24
C GLY A 112 -14.14 5.70 -5.10
N ILE A 113 -13.22 4.75 -5.14
CA ILE A 113 -11.78 4.99 -5.03
C ILE A 113 -11.25 5.57 -6.34
N LYS A 114 -10.62 6.75 -6.28
CA LYS A 114 -9.96 7.36 -7.44
C LYS A 114 -8.68 6.59 -7.76
N LEU A 115 -8.46 6.31 -9.04
CA LEU A 115 -7.21 5.73 -9.55
C LEU A 115 -6.30 6.86 -10.01
N PHE A 116 -5.11 6.97 -9.43
CA PHE A 116 -4.19 8.05 -9.76
C PHE A 116 -2.72 7.70 -9.54
N PHE A 117 -1.86 8.55 -10.08
CA PHE A 117 -0.45 8.62 -9.75
C PHE A 117 0.02 10.07 -9.77
N ASP A 118 1.10 10.37 -9.05
CA ASP A 118 1.54 11.74 -8.85
C ASP A 118 2.89 11.97 -9.55
N ILE A 119 3.00 13.10 -10.24
CA ILE A 119 4.20 13.54 -10.95
C ILE A 119 4.70 14.82 -10.28
N ARG A 120 5.96 14.86 -9.88
CA ARG A 120 6.54 16.07 -9.30
C ARG A 120 6.71 17.14 -10.37
N VAL A 121 6.28 18.35 -10.07
CA VAL A 121 6.50 19.50 -10.96
C VAL A 121 7.96 19.95 -10.85
N SER A 122 8.60 20.17 -11.99
CA SER A 122 9.97 20.71 -12.03
C SER A 122 10.02 22.11 -11.41
N SER A 123 11.03 22.39 -10.59
CA SER A 123 11.17 23.65 -9.84
C SER A 123 11.30 24.88 -10.73
N ASN A 124 11.77 24.73 -11.97
CA ASN A 124 11.99 25.81 -12.93
C ASN A 124 10.82 26.05 -13.90
N THR A 125 9.69 25.35 -13.73
CA THR A 125 8.59 25.38 -14.69
C THR A 125 7.27 25.69 -14.01
N SER A 126 6.46 26.57 -14.62
CA SER A 126 5.09 26.82 -14.14
C SER A 126 4.21 25.59 -14.33
N ILE A 127 3.24 25.39 -13.42
CA ILE A 127 2.31 24.25 -13.47
C ILE A 127 1.62 24.11 -14.85
N PRO A 128 1.08 25.17 -15.49
CA PRO A 128 0.45 25.04 -16.80
C PRO A 128 1.42 24.60 -17.91
N LYS A 129 2.65 25.13 -17.90
CA LYS A 129 3.69 24.76 -18.87
C LYS A 129 4.13 23.32 -18.67
N PHE A 130 4.29 22.89 -17.42
CA PHE A 130 4.64 21.52 -17.08
C PHE A 130 3.53 20.54 -17.45
N TRP A 131 2.27 20.88 -17.18
CA TRP A 131 1.12 20.08 -17.60
C TRP A 131 1.04 19.95 -19.12
N SER A 132 1.30 21.02 -19.87
CA SER A 132 1.32 20.98 -21.34
C SER A 132 2.37 20.00 -21.86
N LYS A 133 3.56 19.94 -21.24
CA LYS A 133 4.60 18.95 -21.54
C LYS A 133 4.10 17.52 -21.27
N VAL A 134 3.56 17.26 -20.08
CA VAL A 134 3.03 15.93 -19.70
C VAL A 134 1.91 15.50 -20.66
N LYS A 135 0.99 16.41 -20.98
CA LYS A 135 -0.11 16.17 -21.93
C LYS A 135 0.40 15.83 -23.33
N SER A 136 1.43 16.54 -23.81
CA SER A 136 2.05 16.21 -25.09
C SER A 136 2.61 14.80 -25.08
N ILE A 137 3.37 14.42 -24.04
CA ILE A 137 3.97 13.08 -23.93
C ILE A 137 2.89 12.00 -23.91
N LEU A 138 1.86 12.17 -23.07
CA LEU A 138 0.76 11.20 -22.97
C LEU A 138 -0.05 11.06 -24.27
N ALA A 139 -0.08 12.10 -25.12
CA ALA A 139 -0.79 12.09 -26.39
C ALA A 139 0.05 11.51 -27.55
N THR A 140 1.38 11.68 -27.53
CA THR A 140 2.25 11.30 -28.66
C THR A 140 2.93 9.95 -28.46
N GLU A 141 3.33 9.63 -27.24
CA GLU A 141 4.06 8.40 -26.93
C GLU A 141 3.10 7.20 -26.79
N LYS A 142 3.70 6.01 -26.78
CA LYS A 142 3.00 4.75 -26.58
C LYS A 142 3.63 3.97 -25.44
N ASP A 143 2.83 3.14 -24.79
CA ASP A 143 3.36 2.19 -23.81
C ASP A 143 4.19 1.08 -24.50
N ASN A 144 4.71 0.15 -23.70
CA ASN A 144 5.51 -0.97 -24.20
C ASN A 144 4.74 -1.90 -25.16
N GLU A 145 3.41 -1.92 -25.05
CA GLU A 145 2.50 -2.71 -25.88
C GLU A 145 1.91 -1.90 -27.05
N ARG A 146 2.44 -0.70 -27.31
CA ARG A 146 1.98 0.24 -28.35
C ARG A 146 0.56 0.79 -28.13
N LYS A 147 0.02 0.71 -26.93
CA LYS A 147 -1.25 1.34 -26.55
C LYS A 147 -1.05 2.84 -26.31
N THR A 148 -2.12 3.59 -26.54
CA THR A 148 -2.19 5.03 -26.29
C THR A 148 -3.20 5.31 -25.20
N VAL A 149 -3.14 6.51 -24.61
CA VAL A 149 -4.13 6.95 -23.64
C VAL A 149 -5.02 8.02 -24.26
N ASN A 150 -6.33 7.85 -24.10
CA ASN A 150 -7.29 8.89 -24.48
C ASN A 150 -7.24 10.03 -23.45
N MET A 151 -6.67 11.17 -23.84
CA MET A 151 -6.54 12.35 -22.98
C MET A 151 -7.88 12.91 -22.46
N ASN A 152 -9.01 12.64 -23.12
CA ASN A 152 -10.32 13.11 -22.66
C ASN A 152 -10.80 12.37 -21.40
N LEU A 153 -10.19 11.21 -21.10
CA LEU A 153 -10.51 10.41 -19.93
C LEU A 153 -9.60 10.72 -18.73
N ILE A 154 -8.51 11.45 -18.95
CA ILE A 154 -7.55 11.80 -17.90
C ILE A 154 -7.99 13.12 -17.27
N GLN A 155 -8.03 13.14 -15.95
CA GLN A 155 -8.15 14.36 -15.17
C GLN A 155 -6.81 14.69 -14.50
N MET A 156 -6.59 15.98 -14.25
CA MET A 156 -5.41 16.46 -13.55
C MET A 156 -5.85 17.31 -12.36
N GLU A 157 -5.25 17.04 -11.20
CA GLU A 157 -5.34 17.87 -10.00
C GLU A 157 -3.94 18.36 -9.62
N CYS A 158 -3.82 19.57 -9.09
CA CYS A 158 -2.55 20.06 -8.54
C CYS A 158 -2.58 19.97 -7.02
N ILE A 159 -1.58 19.32 -6.43
CA ILE A 159 -1.45 19.15 -4.98
C ILE A 159 -0.09 19.63 -4.48
N LYS A 160 0.00 19.97 -3.20
CA LYS A 160 1.27 20.26 -2.51
C LYS A 160 1.46 19.27 -1.37
N VAL A 161 2.46 18.40 -1.46
CA VAL A 161 2.74 17.33 -0.49
C VAL A 161 4.24 17.19 -0.23
N TYR A 162 4.60 16.54 0.87
CA TYR A 162 6.00 16.20 1.13
C TYR A 162 6.44 15.07 0.19
N PRO A 163 7.61 15.19 -0.47
CA PRO A 163 8.14 14.10 -1.27
C PRO A 163 8.39 12.85 -0.42
N ILE A 164 8.12 11.68 -1.00
CA ILE A 164 8.35 10.39 -0.34
C ILE A 164 9.85 10.12 -0.14
N ARG A 165 10.69 10.60 -1.06
CA ARG A 165 12.14 10.33 -1.06
C ARG A 165 12.93 11.54 -0.59
N GLY A 166 13.80 11.30 0.40
CA GLY A 166 14.68 12.32 0.99
C GLY A 166 13.97 13.21 2.00
N TYR A 167 14.76 13.95 2.76
CA TYR A 167 14.24 14.93 3.72
C TYR A 167 13.97 16.26 3.01
N HIS A 168 12.75 16.79 3.15
CA HIS A 168 12.36 18.10 2.62
C HIS A 168 11.62 18.88 3.70
N ALA A 169 12.13 20.06 4.05
CA ALA A 169 11.48 20.94 5.02
C ALA A 169 10.12 21.48 4.51
N GLU A 170 9.97 21.56 3.19
CA GLU A 170 8.79 22.15 2.53
C GLU A 170 8.07 21.16 1.63
N LYS A 171 6.75 21.38 1.51
CA LYS A 171 5.91 20.66 0.55
C LYS A 171 6.24 21.09 -0.88
N LYS A 172 6.26 20.12 -1.79
CA LYS A 172 6.52 20.35 -3.21
C LYS A 172 5.24 20.20 -4.04
N PRO A 173 5.12 20.92 -5.16
CA PRO A 173 4.00 20.76 -6.07
C PRO A 173 4.07 19.45 -6.86
N TYR A 174 2.92 18.78 -6.98
CA TYR A 174 2.73 17.58 -7.79
C TYR A 174 1.49 17.75 -8.68
N LEU A 175 1.56 17.16 -9.88
CA LEU A 175 0.39 16.87 -10.72
C LEU A 175 -0.11 15.48 -10.37
N ARG A 176 -1.34 15.39 -9.89
CA ARG A 176 -2.06 14.15 -9.71
C ARG A 176 -2.81 13.82 -10.99
N ILE A 177 -2.41 12.75 -11.64
CA ILE A 177 -3.02 12.24 -12.87
C ILE A 177 -4.05 11.20 -12.48
N ILE A 178 -5.33 11.48 -12.73
CA ILE A 178 -6.46 10.63 -12.37
C ILE A 178 -6.98 9.93 -13.63
N THR A 179 -7.19 8.63 -13.52
CA THR A 179 -7.70 7.79 -14.60
C THR A 179 -8.98 7.07 -14.15
N PRO A 180 -9.85 6.66 -15.10
CA PRO A 180 -11.10 6.01 -14.73
C PRO A 180 -10.92 4.52 -14.38
N ASN A 181 -9.85 3.87 -14.87
CA ASN A 181 -9.59 2.46 -14.61
C ASN A 181 -8.08 2.15 -14.50
N LYS A 182 -7.79 0.94 -13.99
CA LYS A 182 -6.44 0.46 -13.66
C LYS A 182 -5.58 0.28 -14.91
N ASP A 183 -6.20 -0.15 -16.01
CA ASP A 183 -5.53 -0.37 -17.29
C ASP A 183 -4.98 0.96 -17.85
N LEU A 184 -5.82 2.01 -17.89
CA LEU A 184 -5.39 3.34 -18.32
C LEU A 184 -4.36 3.97 -17.38
N ARG A 185 -4.44 3.68 -16.07
CA ARG A 185 -3.41 4.10 -15.11
C ARG A 185 -2.06 3.50 -15.47
N PHE A 186 -2.01 2.19 -15.73
CA PHE A 186 -0.78 1.49 -16.10
C PHE A 186 -0.24 1.96 -17.44
N THR A 187 -1.07 2.05 -18.49
CA THR A 187 -0.63 2.57 -19.79
C THR A 187 -0.09 3.99 -19.68
N ALA A 188 -0.73 4.88 -18.92
CA ALA A 188 -0.23 6.24 -18.70
C ALA A 188 1.11 6.26 -17.94
N LEU A 189 1.26 5.43 -16.92
CA LEU A 189 2.52 5.28 -16.18
C LEU A 189 3.64 4.75 -17.08
N ASP A 190 3.39 3.69 -17.84
CA ASP A 190 4.35 3.09 -18.76
C ASP A 190 4.79 4.07 -19.84
N ILE A 191 3.87 4.87 -20.39
CA ILE A 191 4.23 5.95 -21.33
C ILE A 191 5.26 6.91 -20.71
N ILE A 192 5.04 7.36 -19.46
CA ILE A 192 5.99 8.29 -18.80
C ILE A 192 7.31 7.59 -18.49
N LEU A 193 7.28 6.33 -18.06
CA LEU A 193 8.48 5.53 -17.80
C LEU A 193 9.30 5.31 -19.08
N ASN A 194 8.63 5.04 -20.20
CA ASN A 194 9.24 4.88 -21.51
C ASN A 194 9.81 6.19 -22.05
N TYR A 195 9.14 7.31 -21.82
CA TYR A 195 9.71 8.62 -22.11
C TYR A 195 11.01 8.83 -21.29
N ASN A 196 10.97 8.54 -19.99
CA ASN A 196 12.11 8.69 -19.09
C ASN A 196 13.31 7.79 -19.43
N SER A 197 13.12 6.69 -20.15
CA SER A 197 14.24 5.81 -20.57
C SER A 197 14.98 6.33 -21.80
N LYS A 198 14.36 7.21 -22.59
CA LYS A 198 14.92 7.75 -23.85
C LYS A 198 15.55 9.13 -23.71
N VAL A 199 15.26 9.85 -22.62
CA VAL A 199 15.69 11.24 -22.43
C VAL A 199 16.82 11.39 -21.44
N ASP A 200 17.55 12.49 -21.58
CA ASP A 200 18.62 12.87 -20.65
C ASP A 200 18.10 12.97 -19.21
N PRO A 201 18.93 12.67 -18.19
CA PRO A 201 18.54 12.72 -16.77
C PRO A 201 17.85 14.02 -16.34
N GLU A 202 18.27 15.17 -16.89
CA GLU A 202 17.69 16.48 -16.57
C GLU A 202 16.28 16.69 -17.14
N CYS A 203 15.93 15.94 -18.19
CA CYS A 203 14.63 16.01 -18.84
C CYS A 203 13.59 15.04 -18.24
N LYS A 204 14.04 14.12 -17.38
CA LYS A 204 13.21 13.08 -16.78
C LYS A 204 12.12 13.66 -15.89
N ILE A 205 10.98 13.00 -15.94
CA ILE A 205 9.81 13.30 -15.13
C ILE A 205 9.88 12.44 -13.86
N GLU A 206 9.96 13.09 -12.71
CA GLU A 206 9.96 12.38 -11.42
C GLU A 206 8.52 11.94 -11.07
N ILE A 207 8.28 10.64 -11.10
CA ILE A 207 7.01 10.03 -10.67
C ILE A 207 7.14 9.67 -9.19
N ALA A 208 6.19 10.08 -8.37
CA ALA A 208 6.03 9.57 -7.01
C ALA A 208 5.35 8.19 -7.06
N LEU A 209 6.13 7.21 -7.51
CA LEU A 209 5.74 5.81 -7.61
C LEU A 209 6.24 5.05 -6.38
N ASP A 210 5.29 4.56 -5.59
CA ASP A 210 5.56 3.74 -4.41
C ASP A 210 4.69 2.48 -4.34
N ASP A 211 3.90 2.23 -5.40
CA ASP A 211 2.91 1.16 -5.50
C ASP A 211 3.12 0.27 -6.74
N THR A 212 4.37 -0.14 -6.98
CA THR A 212 4.76 -0.97 -8.13
C THR A 212 4.10 -2.36 -8.16
N GLY A 213 3.60 -2.85 -7.03
CA GLY A 213 2.90 -4.14 -6.94
C GLY A 213 1.39 -3.99 -6.76
N THR A 214 0.96 -3.40 -5.65
CA THR A 214 -0.45 -3.34 -5.24
C THR A 214 -0.91 -1.91 -5.00
N TYR A 215 -2.03 -1.53 -5.60
CA TYR A 215 -2.58 -0.17 -5.52
C TYR A 215 -3.20 0.10 -4.14
N TYR A 216 -3.68 -0.93 -3.45
CA TYR A 216 -4.37 -0.74 -2.17
C TYR A 216 -3.52 -0.04 -1.10
N ARG A 217 -2.19 -0.15 -1.14
CA ARG A 217 -1.31 0.53 -0.17
C ARG A 217 -1.35 2.04 -0.34
N LYS A 218 -1.37 2.49 -1.60
CA LYS A 218 -1.54 3.91 -1.94
C LYS A 218 -2.92 4.40 -1.52
N VAL A 219 -3.96 3.61 -1.79
CA VAL A 219 -5.34 3.91 -1.35
C VAL A 219 -5.40 4.02 0.17
N ALA A 220 -4.88 3.03 0.90
CA ALA A 220 -4.92 3.01 2.35
C ALA A 220 -4.27 4.24 2.97
N ARG A 221 -3.09 4.64 2.46
CA ARG A 221 -2.43 5.86 2.92
C ARG A 221 -3.24 7.12 2.58
N GLU A 222 -3.71 7.25 1.34
CA GLU A 222 -4.40 8.45 0.88
C GLU A 222 -5.73 8.66 1.63
N TYR A 223 -6.50 7.59 1.79
CA TYR A 223 -7.82 7.62 2.43
C TYR A 223 -7.76 7.37 3.94
N ARG A 224 -6.56 7.19 4.50
CA ARG A 224 -6.32 6.84 5.91
C ARG A 224 -7.10 5.60 6.33
N ILE A 225 -7.17 4.62 5.44
CA ILE A 225 -7.82 3.33 5.73
C ILE A 225 -6.82 2.49 6.53
N PRO A 226 -7.19 2.09 7.74
CA PRO A 226 -6.40 1.19 8.55
C PRO A 226 -6.41 -0.20 7.92
N LEU A 227 -5.23 -0.79 7.79
CA LEU A 227 -5.05 -2.12 7.19
C LEU A 227 -4.91 -3.22 8.24
N SER A 228 -4.81 -2.85 9.51
CA SER A 228 -4.74 -3.72 10.67
C SER A 228 -5.14 -2.93 11.92
N GLY A 229 -5.52 -3.64 12.98
CA GLY A 229 -5.99 -3.03 14.22
C GLY A 229 -7.51 -2.94 14.31
N TRP A 230 -8.00 -2.39 15.41
CA TRP A 230 -9.42 -2.14 15.60
C TRP A 230 -9.73 -0.69 15.26
N ASP A 231 -10.76 -0.49 14.44
CA ASP A 231 -11.31 0.81 14.06
C ASP A 231 -12.82 0.83 14.16
#